data_AF-A0A842SLH6-F1
#
_entry.id   AF-A0A842SLH6-F1
#
_cell.length_a   1.000
_cell.length_b   1.000
_cell.length_c   1.000
_cell.angle_alpha   90.00
_cell.angle_beta   90.00
_cell.angle_gamma   90.00
#
_symmetry.space_group_name_H-M   'P 1'
#
loop_
_entity.id
_entity.type
_entity.pdbx_description
1 polymer ?
#
loop_
_entity_poly.entity_id
_entity_poly.type
_entity_poly.pdbx_seq_one_letter_code
_entity_poly.pdbx_strand_id
1 'polypeptide(L)'
;MAFSIAPVYAQESHTVTITLDNVNDVSPAHLEGWIITGEQKTSFGKFSADDMMMGMMGSSTMSFTVDMDISMADSIAITIEPEGDIDDDPSGIILLSGQLTDQSAKLSFPVDFDMISGTYILATPSNGAMTDENSGIWFLELPEPPSQGLFLPELPSGWVYEGWVVHEGTPISSGRFSDVADFDLFNGYSASMNYPPFPGEDFLLDPPMGVSFPLDLGDGMSKAVISVEPDLMGVDPTGDGPFSVKPLIGDIPEDALDHTNYDLVAVDAALPSGLALVSRDTMSFMSRIEELEVQVSGLESEVTSLENEVVTLEAQLREQDDMDMPMVPLGSWRAVALVAFILGLALGVAIIYLRK
;
A
#
# COMPACT_ATOMS: atom_id res chain seq x y z
N MET A 1 28.54 42.94 4.48
CA MET A 1 27.38 42.11 4.90
C MET A 1 27.81 40.67 4.72
N ALA A 2 27.73 39.82 5.75
CA ALA A 2 28.05 38.41 5.59
C ALA A 2 26.79 37.67 5.14
N PHE A 3 26.73 37.26 3.87
CA PHE A 3 25.71 36.32 3.41
C PHE A 3 26.11 34.91 3.87
N SER A 4 25.28 34.32 4.73
CA SER A 4 25.39 32.91 5.10
C SER A 4 24.82 32.08 3.96
N ILE A 5 25.69 31.42 3.19
CA ILE A 5 25.26 30.41 2.22
C ILE A 5 24.98 29.13 3.03
N ALA A 6 23.70 28.83 3.26
CA ALA A 6 23.33 27.52 3.80
C ALA A 6 23.71 26.44 2.77
N PRO A 7 24.29 25.30 3.18
CA PRO A 7 24.48 24.19 2.27
C PRO A 7 23.13 23.72 1.75
N VAL A 8 22.92 23.81 0.45
CA VAL A 8 21.79 23.19 -0.24
C VAL A 8 22.15 21.72 -0.45
N TYR A 9 21.70 20.86 0.46
CA TYR A 9 21.77 19.42 0.23
C TYR A 9 20.76 19.09 -0.87
N ALA A 10 21.23 18.50 -1.97
CA ALA A 10 20.33 18.02 -3.00
C ALA A 10 19.56 16.82 -2.44
N GLN A 11 18.26 16.97 -2.28
CA GLN A 11 17.35 15.86 -2.01
C GLN A 11 17.32 15.01 -3.30
N GLU A 12 17.83 13.77 -3.24
CA GLU A 12 17.65 12.83 -4.35
C GLU A 12 16.16 12.54 -4.50
N SER A 13 15.66 12.58 -5.73
CA SER A 13 14.27 12.26 -6.05
C SER A 13 14.19 11.05 -6.97
N HIS A 14 13.24 10.16 -6.67
CA HIS A 14 12.94 8.99 -7.47
C HIS A 14 11.48 9.05 -7.94
N THR A 15 11.20 8.34 -9.03
CA THR A 15 9.84 8.07 -9.49
C THR A 15 9.55 6.60 -9.28
N VAL A 16 8.45 6.31 -8.59
CA VAL A 16 7.86 4.98 -8.46
C VAL A 16 6.70 4.88 -9.43
N THR A 17 6.82 4.02 -10.44
CA THR A 17 5.75 3.70 -11.37
C THR A 17 5.16 2.34 -11.00
N ILE A 18 3.86 2.31 -10.70
CA ILE A 18 3.14 1.08 -10.36
C ILE A 18 2.23 0.72 -11.53
N THR A 19 2.25 -0.54 -11.93
CA THR A 19 1.24 -1.15 -12.80
C THR A 19 0.51 -2.22 -12.01
N LEU A 20 -0.82 -2.13 -11.94
CA LEU A 20 -1.68 -3.07 -11.22
C LEU A 20 -2.55 -3.85 -12.20
N ASP A 21 -2.71 -5.14 -11.95
CA ASP A 21 -3.51 -6.07 -12.73
C ASP A 21 -4.49 -6.81 -11.81
N ASN A 22 -5.75 -6.92 -12.24
CA ASN A 22 -6.85 -7.55 -11.49
C ASN A 22 -7.08 -6.94 -10.09
N VAL A 23 -6.81 -5.65 -9.93
CA VAL A 23 -7.17 -4.89 -8.73
C VAL A 23 -8.47 -4.15 -9.03
N ASN A 24 -9.54 -4.53 -8.33
CA ASN A 24 -10.85 -3.90 -8.44
C ASN A 24 -10.94 -2.66 -7.55
N ASP A 25 -12.04 -1.91 -7.70
CA ASP A 25 -12.39 -0.83 -6.79
C ASP A 25 -12.49 -1.34 -5.34
N VAL A 26 -11.93 -0.55 -4.43
CA VAL A 26 -11.89 -0.81 -2.98
C VAL A 26 -12.73 0.20 -2.20
N SER A 27 -13.43 1.11 -2.89
CA SER A 27 -14.32 2.09 -2.28
C SER A 27 -15.29 1.46 -1.26
N PRO A 28 -15.50 2.05 -0.08
CA PRO A 28 -15.09 3.42 0.31
C PRO A 28 -13.63 3.56 0.77
N ALA A 29 -12.88 2.46 0.91
CA ALA A 29 -11.45 2.50 1.16
C ALA A 29 -10.66 3.06 -0.02
N HIS A 30 -9.34 3.20 0.16
CA HIS A 30 -8.40 3.58 -0.89
C HIS A 30 -7.15 2.70 -0.81
N LEU A 31 -6.28 2.82 -1.82
CA LEU A 31 -4.99 2.15 -1.83
C LEU A 31 -3.89 3.12 -1.41
N GLU A 32 -2.87 2.61 -0.72
CA GLU A 32 -1.67 3.37 -0.41
C GLU A 32 -0.42 2.56 -0.71
N GLY A 33 0.57 3.24 -1.29
CA GLY A 33 1.84 2.65 -1.69
C GLY A 33 2.94 2.93 -0.69
N TRP A 34 3.70 1.90 -0.31
CA TRP A 34 4.75 1.96 0.70
C TRP A 34 6.10 1.50 0.18
N ILE A 35 7.13 2.29 0.48
CA ILE A 35 8.54 1.89 0.43
C ILE A 35 8.95 1.37 1.80
N ILE A 36 9.55 0.18 1.84
CA ILE A 36 9.99 -0.45 3.08
C ILE A 36 11.52 -0.55 3.07
N THR A 37 12.15 -0.04 4.13
CA THR A 37 13.60 -0.10 4.36
C THR A 37 13.85 -0.49 5.82
N GLY A 38 14.20 -1.75 6.07
CA GLY A 38 14.23 -2.34 7.40
C GLY A 38 12.86 -2.25 8.07
N GLU A 39 12.79 -1.56 9.21
CA GLU A 39 11.55 -1.35 9.95
C GLU A 39 10.78 -0.10 9.48
N GLN A 40 11.44 0.78 8.74
CA GLN A 40 10.84 2.03 8.28
C GLN A 40 9.92 1.76 7.09
N LYS A 41 8.71 2.30 7.18
CA LYS A 41 7.73 2.34 6.08
C LYS A 41 7.50 3.80 5.73
N THR A 42 7.59 4.12 4.45
CA THR A 42 7.38 5.48 3.95
C THR A 42 6.36 5.40 2.82
N SER A 43 5.25 6.12 2.97
CA SER A 43 4.27 6.24 1.90
C SER A 43 4.88 6.99 0.70
N PHE A 44 4.62 6.50 -0.50
CA PHE A 44 4.88 7.23 -1.75
C PHE A 44 3.59 7.79 -2.38
N GLY A 45 2.43 7.54 -1.79
CA GLY A 45 1.17 8.12 -2.24
C GLY A 45 -0.06 7.25 -2.01
N LYS A 46 -1.19 7.94 -1.79
CA LYS A 46 -2.55 7.40 -1.73
C LYS A 46 -3.21 7.51 -3.11
N PHE A 47 -3.99 6.52 -3.52
CA PHE A 47 -4.69 6.48 -4.81
C PHE A 47 -5.92 5.59 -4.76
N SER A 48 -6.88 5.84 -5.65
CA SER A 48 -8.12 5.07 -5.78
C SER A 48 -8.23 4.40 -7.14
N ALA A 49 -9.20 3.48 -7.30
CA ALA A 49 -9.53 2.89 -8.59
C ALA A 49 -10.07 3.93 -9.60
N ASP A 50 -10.58 5.07 -9.13
CA ASP A 50 -10.97 6.19 -10.00
C ASP A 50 -9.76 7.00 -10.50
N ASP A 51 -8.65 7.04 -9.75
CA ASP A 51 -7.39 7.66 -10.16
C ASP A 51 -6.62 6.80 -11.17
N MET A 52 -7.00 5.53 -11.28
CA MET A 52 -6.42 4.58 -12.21
C MET A 52 -6.89 4.87 -13.63
N MET A 53 -5.98 5.36 -14.48
CA MET A 53 -6.22 5.39 -15.92
C MET A 53 -6.36 3.94 -16.42
N MET A 54 -7.59 3.51 -16.69
CA MET A 54 -7.88 2.21 -17.29
C MET A 54 -7.11 2.06 -18.60
N GLY A 55 -6.03 1.28 -18.57
CA GLY A 55 -5.30 0.88 -19.76
C GLY A 55 -6.17 -0.03 -20.63
N MET A 56 -5.78 -0.19 -21.90
CA MET A 56 -6.54 -0.98 -22.89
C MET A 56 -6.77 -2.47 -22.55
N MET A 57 -6.28 -2.98 -21.41
CA MET A 57 -6.37 -4.40 -21.02
C MET A 57 -6.72 -4.64 -19.53
N GLY A 58 -7.34 -3.68 -18.83
CA GLY A 58 -7.69 -3.86 -17.40
C GLY A 58 -6.49 -3.75 -16.45
N SER A 59 -5.38 -3.23 -16.96
CA SER A 59 -4.18 -2.86 -16.21
C SER A 59 -4.15 -1.36 -16.01
N SER A 60 -3.70 -0.91 -14.85
CA SER A 60 -3.71 0.50 -14.46
C SER A 60 -2.31 0.94 -14.04
N THR A 61 -1.80 1.99 -14.68
CA THR A 61 -0.45 2.51 -14.41
C THR A 61 -0.51 3.89 -13.80
N MET A 62 0.24 4.09 -12.71
CA MET A 62 0.36 5.33 -11.97
C MET A 62 1.83 5.64 -11.70
N SER A 63 2.16 6.91 -11.50
CA SER A 63 3.54 7.33 -11.18
C SER A 63 3.54 8.35 -10.05
N PHE A 64 4.45 8.15 -9.10
CA PHE A 64 4.60 8.95 -7.89
C PHE A 64 6.04 9.43 -7.80
N THR A 65 6.22 10.73 -7.54
CA THR A 65 7.54 11.29 -7.24
C THR A 65 7.77 11.22 -5.74
N VAL A 66 8.94 10.70 -5.35
CA VAL A 66 9.36 10.56 -3.96
C VAL A 66 10.63 11.36 -3.78
N ASP A 67 10.59 12.36 -2.90
CA ASP A 67 11.74 13.22 -2.60
C ASP A 67 12.69 12.56 -1.59
N MET A 68 13.13 11.34 -1.87
CA MET A 68 14.18 10.68 -1.11
C MET A 68 14.97 9.69 -1.97
N ASP A 69 16.16 9.32 -1.51
CA ASP A 69 16.89 8.19 -2.07
C ASP A 69 16.24 6.87 -1.59
N ILE A 70 15.69 6.11 -2.54
CA ILE A 70 15.09 4.79 -2.30
C ILE A 70 15.92 3.67 -2.93
N SER A 71 17.18 3.93 -3.29
CA SER A 71 18.08 2.92 -3.86
C SER A 71 18.39 1.76 -2.90
N MET A 72 18.18 1.97 -1.59
CA MET A 72 18.34 0.95 -0.54
C MET A 72 17.01 0.38 -0.03
N ALA A 73 15.90 0.64 -0.71
CA ALA A 73 14.61 0.05 -0.33
C ALA A 73 14.64 -1.48 -0.49
N ASP A 74 14.09 -2.19 0.49
CA ASP A 74 14.04 -3.65 0.52
C ASP A 74 12.85 -4.18 -0.29
N SER A 75 11.70 -3.52 -0.18
CA SER A 75 10.46 -3.94 -0.82
C SER A 75 9.49 -2.80 -1.06
N ILE A 76 8.52 -3.08 -1.93
CA ILE A 76 7.35 -2.24 -2.17
C ILE A 76 6.11 -3.01 -1.72
N ALA A 77 5.18 -2.31 -1.06
CA ALA A 77 3.88 -2.86 -0.68
C ALA A 77 2.75 -1.90 -1.08
N ILE A 78 1.58 -2.45 -1.35
CA ILE A 78 0.32 -1.73 -1.57
C ILE A 78 -0.67 -2.24 -0.53
N THR A 79 -1.27 -1.33 0.23
CA THR A 79 -2.25 -1.65 1.27
C THR A 79 -3.62 -1.12 0.93
N ILE A 80 -4.64 -1.71 1.55
CA ILE A 80 -6.00 -1.16 1.60
C ILE A 80 -6.10 -0.30 2.85
N GLU A 81 -6.40 0.98 2.70
CA GLU A 81 -6.51 1.94 3.79
C GLU A 81 -7.95 2.42 3.94
N PRO A 82 -8.50 2.48 5.18
CA PRO A 82 -9.89 2.85 5.39
C PRO A 82 -10.20 4.28 4.92
N GLU A 83 -11.47 4.56 4.67
CA GLU A 83 -11.92 5.91 4.28
C GLU A 83 -11.50 6.94 5.34
N GLY A 84 -10.85 8.02 4.90
CA GLY A 84 -10.43 9.11 5.79
C GLY A 84 -9.21 8.80 6.64
N ASP A 85 -8.46 7.73 6.33
CA ASP A 85 -7.19 7.45 6.98
C ASP A 85 -6.16 8.59 6.78
N ILE A 86 -5.61 9.04 7.91
CA ILE A 86 -4.60 10.09 8.02
C ILE A 86 -3.35 9.60 8.77
N ASP A 87 -3.30 8.32 9.12
CA ASP A 87 -2.16 7.75 9.82
C ASP A 87 -0.95 7.67 8.87
N ASP A 88 0.25 7.85 9.43
CA ASP A 88 1.52 7.77 8.68
C ASP A 88 2.04 6.31 8.58
N ASP A 89 1.27 5.35 9.11
CA ASP A 89 1.58 3.92 9.13
C ASP A 89 0.50 3.15 8.35
N PRO A 90 0.85 2.04 7.67
CA PRO A 90 -0.13 1.24 6.93
C PRO A 90 -1.15 0.57 7.85
N SER A 91 -2.39 0.38 7.38
CA SER A 91 -3.45 -0.38 8.05
C SER A 91 -3.05 -1.80 8.45
N GLY A 92 -2.06 -2.37 7.74
CA GLY A 92 -1.66 -3.76 7.85
C GLY A 92 -2.41 -4.69 6.90
N ILE A 93 -3.43 -4.21 6.17
CA ILE A 93 -4.10 -4.96 5.10
C ILE A 93 -3.24 -4.87 3.84
N ILE A 94 -2.24 -5.74 3.74
CA ILE A 94 -1.36 -5.79 2.56
C ILE A 94 -2.12 -6.48 1.42
N LEU A 95 -2.48 -5.71 0.39
CA LEU A 95 -3.07 -6.24 -0.85
C LEU A 95 -2.00 -6.87 -1.73
N LEU A 96 -0.89 -6.15 -1.95
CA LEU A 96 0.22 -6.63 -2.76
C LEU A 96 1.55 -6.31 -2.10
N SER A 97 2.54 -7.18 -2.25
CA SER A 97 3.92 -6.85 -1.90
C SER A 97 4.93 -7.57 -2.78
N GLY A 98 6.16 -7.04 -2.82
CA GLY A 98 7.26 -7.65 -3.55
C GLY A 98 8.62 -7.05 -3.18
N GLN A 99 9.65 -7.91 -3.18
CA GLN A 99 11.03 -7.48 -2.96
C GLN A 99 11.50 -6.59 -4.11
N LEU A 100 12.20 -5.50 -3.79
CA LEU A 100 12.81 -4.62 -4.77
C LEU A 100 14.18 -5.18 -5.17
N THR A 101 14.32 -5.58 -6.43
CA THR A 101 15.57 -6.08 -7.01
C THR A 101 15.81 -5.41 -8.35
N ASP A 102 17.01 -4.87 -8.56
CA ASP A 102 17.38 -4.19 -9.81
C ASP A 102 16.34 -3.14 -10.25
N GLN A 103 15.90 -2.28 -9.30
CA GLN A 103 14.92 -1.21 -9.52
C GLN A 103 13.50 -1.70 -9.89
N SER A 104 13.20 -2.97 -9.70
CA SER A 104 11.90 -3.56 -10.02
C SER A 104 11.40 -4.45 -8.88
N ALA A 105 10.11 -4.42 -8.60
CA ALA A 105 9.45 -5.35 -7.69
C ALA A 105 8.22 -5.96 -8.37
N LYS A 106 8.20 -7.30 -8.47
CA LYS A 106 6.98 -8.02 -8.85
C LYS A 106 6.10 -8.11 -7.61
N LEU A 107 4.92 -7.50 -7.68
CA LEU A 107 3.96 -7.45 -6.59
C LEU A 107 2.95 -8.58 -6.72
N SER A 108 2.61 -9.23 -5.62
CA SER A 108 1.68 -10.37 -5.62
C SER A 108 0.78 -10.33 -4.38
N PHE A 109 -0.46 -10.81 -4.54
CA PHE A 109 -1.36 -11.09 -3.43
C PHE A 109 -0.68 -12.06 -2.43
N PRO A 110 -0.86 -11.90 -1.10
CA PRO A 110 -0.04 -12.61 -0.12
C PRO A 110 -0.48 -14.06 0.14
N VAL A 111 -1.54 -14.55 -0.53
CA VAL A 111 -2.09 -15.89 -0.33
C VAL A 111 -2.03 -16.70 -1.62
N ASP A 112 -1.63 -17.96 -1.49
CA ASP A 112 -1.59 -18.94 -2.57
C ASP A 112 -2.79 -19.90 -2.46
N PHE A 113 -3.55 -20.05 -3.54
CA PHE A 113 -4.77 -20.87 -3.62
C PHE A 113 -4.60 -22.12 -4.49
N ASP A 114 -3.36 -22.54 -4.81
CA ASP A 114 -3.09 -23.69 -5.68
C ASP A 114 -3.68 -25.02 -5.19
N MET A 115 -3.90 -25.18 -3.87
CA MET A 115 -4.41 -26.41 -3.26
C MET A 115 -5.57 -26.12 -2.31
N ILE A 116 -6.74 -25.79 -2.88
CA ILE A 116 -7.97 -25.59 -2.11
C ILE A 116 -9.09 -26.53 -2.56
N SER A 117 -10.01 -26.80 -1.64
CA SER A 117 -11.26 -27.49 -1.94
C SER A 117 -12.33 -27.05 -0.94
N GLY A 118 -13.59 -27.20 -1.33
CA GLY A 118 -14.70 -26.94 -0.42
C GLY A 118 -15.91 -27.79 -0.74
N THR A 119 -16.69 -28.10 0.29
CA THR A 119 -18.01 -28.68 0.19
C THR A 119 -18.96 -27.95 1.12
N TYR A 120 -20.25 -27.96 0.78
CA TYR A 120 -21.31 -27.46 1.63
C TYR A 120 -22.50 -28.42 1.66
N ILE A 121 -23.40 -28.20 2.61
CA ILE A 121 -24.74 -28.80 2.65
C ILE A 121 -25.78 -27.69 2.78
N LEU A 122 -27.02 -28.03 2.45
CA LEU A 122 -28.19 -27.25 2.89
C LEU A 122 -28.78 -27.89 4.15
N ALA A 123 -28.96 -27.11 5.21
CA ALA A 123 -29.58 -27.53 6.47
C ALA A 123 -29.98 -26.32 7.33
N THR A 124 -30.93 -26.51 8.25
CA THR A 124 -31.31 -25.50 9.28
C THR A 124 -31.27 -26.04 10.72
N PRO A 125 -30.10 -26.47 11.22
CA PRO A 125 -29.96 -27.08 12.55
C PRO A 125 -30.52 -26.24 13.72
N SER A 126 -30.64 -24.92 13.58
CA SER A 126 -31.07 -24.02 14.66
C SER A 126 -32.59 -24.03 14.93
N ASN A 127 -33.43 -24.67 14.11
CA ASN A 127 -34.90 -24.65 14.27
C ASN A 127 -35.61 -26.01 14.40
N GLY A 128 -34.89 -27.12 14.34
CA GLY A 128 -35.45 -28.47 14.45
C GLY A 128 -35.46 -29.20 13.11
N ALA A 129 -36.23 -30.29 13.02
CA ALA A 129 -36.27 -31.11 11.81
C ALA A 129 -37.59 -30.97 11.05
N MET A 130 -37.49 -31.07 9.73
CA MET A 130 -38.55 -30.96 8.73
C MET A 130 -39.29 -29.61 8.77
N THR A 131 -38.55 -28.53 8.96
CA THR A 131 -39.10 -27.18 9.10
C THR A 131 -38.80 -26.28 7.91
N ASP A 132 -37.54 -26.17 7.45
CA ASP A 132 -37.11 -25.31 6.33
C ASP A 132 -35.66 -25.67 5.92
N GLU A 133 -35.34 -26.94 5.68
CA GLU A 133 -33.94 -27.42 5.63
C GLU A 133 -33.12 -26.87 4.46
N ASN A 134 -33.76 -26.42 3.39
CA ASN A 134 -33.08 -25.74 2.29
C ASN A 134 -32.74 -24.27 2.59
N SER A 135 -33.08 -23.77 3.78
CA SER A 135 -32.91 -22.37 4.17
C SER A 135 -31.71 -22.11 5.06
N GLY A 136 -30.65 -22.89 4.90
CA GLY A 136 -29.36 -22.60 5.51
C GLY A 136 -28.26 -23.24 4.71
N ILE A 137 -27.04 -22.72 4.86
CA ILE A 137 -25.85 -23.24 4.20
C ILE A 137 -24.77 -23.50 5.25
N TRP A 138 -24.15 -24.67 5.19
CA TRP A 138 -23.11 -25.07 6.14
C TRP A 138 -21.92 -25.69 5.40
N PHE A 139 -20.72 -25.16 5.65
CA PHE A 139 -19.48 -25.59 4.97
C PHE A 139 -18.84 -26.77 5.68
N LEU A 140 -19.54 -27.91 5.67
CA LEU A 140 -19.16 -29.13 6.35
C LEU A 140 -19.41 -30.38 5.47
N GLU A 141 -18.77 -31.49 5.83
CA GLU A 141 -19.07 -32.82 5.31
C GLU A 141 -19.96 -33.60 6.28
N LEU A 142 -20.76 -34.53 5.75
CA LEU A 142 -21.65 -35.40 6.54
C LEU A 142 -21.16 -36.86 6.65
N PRO A 143 -19.94 -37.15 7.15
CA PRO A 143 -19.69 -38.42 7.81
C PRO A 143 -20.37 -38.43 9.20
N GLU A 144 -20.26 -39.56 9.89
CA GLU A 144 -20.78 -39.71 11.25
C GLU A 144 -19.59 -39.85 12.22
N PRO A 145 -19.23 -38.80 13.00
CA PRO A 145 -19.85 -37.45 13.08
C PRO A 145 -19.45 -36.51 11.93
N PRO A 146 -20.14 -35.37 11.73
CA PRO A 146 -19.79 -34.36 10.74
C PRO A 146 -18.33 -33.87 10.85
N SER A 147 -17.74 -33.47 9.72
CA SER A 147 -16.35 -32.96 9.65
C SER A 147 -16.26 -31.67 8.85
N GLN A 148 -15.11 -31.00 8.90
CA GLN A 148 -14.87 -29.78 8.13
C GLN A 148 -15.11 -30.01 6.62
N GLY A 149 -15.71 -29.04 5.95
CA GLY A 149 -15.98 -29.08 4.50
C GLY A 149 -14.99 -28.25 3.69
N LEU A 150 -14.19 -27.39 4.33
CA LEU A 150 -13.25 -26.49 3.65
C LEU A 150 -11.80 -26.95 3.88
N PHE A 151 -11.01 -26.79 2.83
CA PHE A 151 -9.55 -26.86 2.88
C PHE A 151 -9.01 -25.59 2.23
N LEU A 152 -8.56 -24.66 3.08
CA LEU A 152 -8.11 -23.32 2.73
C LEU A 152 -6.78 -23.03 3.44
N PRO A 153 -5.88 -22.22 2.83
CA PRO A 153 -4.66 -21.80 3.50
C PRO A 153 -4.95 -20.90 4.72
N GLU A 154 -4.00 -20.78 5.64
CA GLU A 154 -4.06 -19.77 6.69
C GLU A 154 -3.88 -18.37 6.07
N LEU A 155 -4.73 -17.43 6.48
CA LEU A 155 -4.65 -16.05 6.00
C LEU A 155 -3.64 -15.24 6.82
N PRO A 156 -2.87 -14.33 6.18
CA PRO A 156 -2.05 -13.37 6.91
C PRO A 156 -2.94 -12.35 7.65
N SER A 157 -2.35 -11.65 8.62
CA SER A 157 -3.02 -10.54 9.31
C SER A 157 -3.60 -9.54 8.31
N GLY A 158 -4.79 -9.00 8.64
CA GLY A 158 -5.51 -8.06 7.78
C GLY A 158 -6.52 -8.73 6.84
N TRP A 159 -6.67 -10.05 6.91
CA TRP A 159 -7.57 -10.83 6.06
C TRP A 159 -8.37 -11.85 6.87
N VAL A 160 -9.61 -12.10 6.45
CA VAL A 160 -10.52 -13.12 7.01
C VAL A 160 -11.26 -13.81 5.87
N TYR A 161 -11.73 -15.04 6.07
CA TYR A 161 -12.66 -15.65 5.12
C TYR A 161 -14.09 -15.23 5.43
N GLU A 162 -14.94 -15.18 4.41
CA GLU A 162 -16.37 -15.00 4.59
C GLU A 162 -17.14 -15.94 3.66
N GLY A 163 -18.16 -16.58 4.22
CA GLY A 163 -19.10 -17.40 3.46
C GLY A 163 -20.27 -16.55 2.97
N TRP A 164 -20.76 -16.84 1.77
CA TRP A 164 -21.88 -16.13 1.18
C TRP A 164 -22.83 -17.06 0.44
N VAL A 165 -24.11 -16.70 0.47
CA VAL A 165 -25.09 -17.05 -0.55
C VAL A 165 -25.30 -15.84 -1.45
N VAL A 166 -25.22 -16.03 -2.76
CA VAL A 166 -25.65 -15.02 -3.74
C VAL A 166 -27.00 -15.45 -4.29
N HIS A 167 -28.08 -14.82 -3.85
CA HIS A 167 -29.45 -15.10 -4.26
C HIS A 167 -30.02 -13.93 -5.07
N GLU A 168 -30.49 -14.20 -6.29
CA GLU A 168 -30.97 -13.17 -7.23
C GLU A 168 -29.99 -11.98 -7.42
N GLY A 169 -28.68 -12.24 -7.33
CA GLY A 169 -27.63 -11.23 -7.41
C GLY A 169 -27.39 -10.43 -6.12
N THR A 170 -28.15 -10.69 -5.06
CA THR A 170 -27.93 -10.12 -3.73
C THR A 170 -27.03 -11.05 -2.92
N PRO A 171 -25.81 -10.61 -2.52
CA PRO A 171 -24.99 -11.37 -1.60
C PRO A 171 -25.57 -11.29 -0.19
N ILE A 172 -25.62 -12.42 0.48
CA ILE A 172 -26.06 -12.59 1.86
C ILE A 172 -24.94 -13.33 2.58
N SER A 173 -24.33 -12.67 3.57
CA SER A 173 -23.27 -13.29 4.37
C SER A 173 -23.83 -14.47 5.17
N SER A 174 -23.06 -15.55 5.24
CA SER A 174 -23.24 -16.65 6.19
C SER A 174 -22.23 -16.58 7.35
N GLY A 175 -21.47 -15.49 7.47
CA GLY A 175 -20.51 -15.27 8.55
C GLY A 175 -19.04 -15.29 8.13
N ARG A 176 -18.25 -14.50 8.87
CA ARG A 176 -16.78 -14.40 8.77
C ARG A 176 -16.10 -15.46 9.62
N PHE A 177 -15.04 -16.09 9.14
CA PHE A 177 -14.30 -17.11 9.89
C PHE A 177 -12.80 -17.08 9.60
N SER A 178 -12.01 -17.49 10.59
CA SER A 178 -10.55 -17.66 10.45
C SER A 178 -10.13 -19.13 10.54
N ASP A 179 -10.96 -20.00 11.11
CA ASP A 179 -10.75 -21.44 11.21
C ASP A 179 -11.86 -22.18 10.47
N VAL A 180 -11.48 -23.04 9.53
CA VAL A 180 -12.41 -23.86 8.73
C VAL A 180 -13.08 -24.97 9.54
N ALA A 181 -12.60 -25.23 10.76
CA ALA A 181 -13.07 -26.29 11.65
C ALA A 181 -13.65 -25.74 12.97
N ASP A 182 -14.03 -24.46 13.02
CA ASP A 182 -14.69 -23.83 14.16
C ASP A 182 -15.90 -22.96 13.70
N PHE A 183 -16.64 -22.41 14.66
CA PHE A 183 -17.71 -21.45 14.39
C PHE A 183 -17.19 -20.21 13.63
N ASP A 184 -18.02 -19.69 12.73
CA ASP A 184 -17.86 -18.34 12.23
C ASP A 184 -18.30 -17.29 13.28
N LEU A 185 -18.18 -16.01 12.92
CA LEU A 185 -18.41 -14.86 13.78
C LEU A 185 -19.85 -14.32 13.71
N PHE A 186 -20.78 -15.04 13.09
CA PHE A 186 -22.15 -14.60 12.85
C PHE A 186 -23.18 -15.72 13.13
N ASN A 187 -24.32 -15.34 13.69
CA ASN A 187 -25.46 -16.23 13.91
C ASN A 187 -26.77 -15.44 13.95
N GLY A 188 -26.79 -14.28 13.29
CA GLY A 188 -27.87 -13.30 13.40
C GLY A 188 -29.16 -13.76 12.71
N TYR A 189 -29.07 -14.70 11.78
CA TYR A 189 -30.23 -15.26 11.09
C TYR A 189 -30.71 -16.57 11.72
N SER A 190 -29.84 -17.25 12.46
CA SER A 190 -30.14 -18.49 13.18
C SER A 190 -31.24 -18.35 14.23
N ALA A 191 -32.01 -19.42 14.42
CA ALA A 191 -32.94 -19.59 15.51
C ALA A 191 -32.21 -20.06 16.81
N SER A 192 -32.96 -20.60 17.78
CA SER A 192 -32.46 -20.77 19.16
C SER A 192 -31.85 -22.15 19.50
N MET A 193 -31.88 -23.12 18.59
CA MET A 193 -31.30 -24.45 18.84
C MET A 193 -29.80 -24.48 18.54
N ASN A 194 -29.13 -25.53 19.04
CA ASN A 194 -27.70 -25.73 18.79
C ASN A 194 -27.46 -26.11 17.32
N TYR A 195 -26.35 -25.62 16.79
CA TYR A 195 -25.87 -25.84 15.43
C TYR A 195 -24.41 -26.31 15.46
N PRO A 196 -23.88 -26.89 14.36
CA PRO A 196 -22.56 -27.50 14.37
C PRO A 196 -21.44 -26.44 14.43
N PRO A 197 -20.26 -26.78 14.96
CA PRO A 197 -19.12 -25.87 15.09
C PRO A 197 -18.32 -25.76 13.79
N PHE A 198 -18.98 -25.33 12.71
CA PHE A 198 -18.37 -25.08 11.41
C PHE A 198 -18.95 -23.79 10.83
N PRO A 199 -18.28 -23.14 9.87
CA PRO A 199 -18.83 -21.96 9.21
C PRO A 199 -20.16 -22.27 8.53
N GLY A 200 -21.17 -21.43 8.74
CA GLY A 200 -22.49 -21.62 8.17
C GLY A 200 -23.58 -20.83 8.90
N GLU A 201 -24.72 -20.66 8.24
CA GLU A 201 -25.82 -19.88 8.77
C GLU A 201 -27.17 -20.42 8.31
N ASP A 202 -28.16 -20.23 9.17
CA ASP A 202 -29.56 -20.53 8.92
C ASP A 202 -30.30 -19.24 8.57
N PHE A 203 -30.75 -19.10 7.32
CA PHE A 203 -31.49 -17.94 6.81
C PHE A 203 -32.96 -17.96 7.24
N LEU A 204 -33.21 -17.82 8.55
CA LEU A 204 -34.54 -17.97 9.17
C LEU A 204 -35.10 -16.68 9.76
N LEU A 205 -34.26 -15.88 10.42
CA LEU A 205 -34.65 -14.68 11.16
C LEU A 205 -33.98 -13.43 10.60
N ASP A 206 -34.61 -12.28 10.85
CA ASP A 206 -34.05 -10.95 10.58
C ASP A 206 -33.40 -10.77 9.19
N PRO A 207 -34.14 -11.03 8.08
CA PRO A 207 -33.58 -10.97 6.74
C PRO A 207 -33.03 -9.58 6.41
N PRO A 208 -31.94 -9.50 5.63
CA PRO A 208 -31.43 -8.23 5.13
C PRO A 208 -32.45 -7.56 4.21
N MET A 209 -32.30 -6.24 4.01
CA MET A 209 -33.22 -5.46 3.21
C MET A 209 -33.35 -6.02 1.78
N GLY A 210 -34.58 -6.32 1.37
CA GLY A 210 -34.85 -6.83 0.02
C GLY A 210 -34.88 -8.36 -0.09
N VAL A 211 -34.57 -9.09 0.98
CA VAL A 211 -34.65 -10.55 1.05
C VAL A 211 -35.79 -10.97 1.99
N SER A 212 -36.33 -12.17 1.80
CA SER A 212 -37.34 -12.77 2.69
C SER A 212 -36.85 -14.11 3.19
N PHE A 213 -37.00 -14.36 4.49
CA PHE A 213 -36.71 -15.64 5.14
C PHE A 213 -38.01 -16.35 5.56
N PRO A 214 -38.05 -17.70 5.60
CA PRO A 214 -36.98 -18.62 5.22
C PRO A 214 -36.67 -18.59 3.71
N LEU A 215 -35.38 -18.63 3.36
CA LEU A 215 -34.91 -18.53 1.98
C LEU A 215 -34.67 -19.92 1.38
N ASP A 216 -35.43 -20.37 0.39
CA ASP A 216 -35.15 -21.66 -0.26
C ASP A 216 -33.97 -21.55 -1.23
N LEU A 217 -32.84 -22.17 -0.89
CA LEU A 217 -31.62 -22.14 -1.69
C LEU A 217 -31.63 -23.17 -2.84
N GLY A 218 -32.55 -24.14 -2.83
CA GLY A 218 -32.69 -25.14 -3.90
C GLY A 218 -33.36 -24.62 -5.17
N ASP A 219 -33.30 -23.31 -5.40
CA ASP A 219 -34.01 -22.59 -6.46
C ASP A 219 -33.33 -22.67 -7.84
N GLY A 220 -32.11 -23.21 -7.92
CA GLY A 220 -31.31 -23.28 -9.15
C GLY A 220 -30.73 -21.95 -9.63
N MET A 221 -30.88 -20.87 -8.85
CA MET A 221 -30.38 -19.53 -9.15
C MET A 221 -29.35 -19.04 -8.13
N SER A 222 -29.35 -19.64 -6.95
CA SER A 222 -28.45 -19.30 -5.84
C SER A 222 -27.04 -19.87 -6.04
N LYS A 223 -26.04 -19.18 -5.47
CA LYS A 223 -24.64 -19.61 -5.48
C LYS A 223 -24.07 -19.58 -4.08
N ALA A 224 -23.26 -20.57 -3.74
CA ALA A 224 -22.39 -20.58 -2.57
C ALA A 224 -21.02 -19.98 -2.95
N VAL A 225 -20.48 -19.09 -2.12
CA VAL A 225 -19.20 -18.42 -2.37
C VAL A 225 -18.39 -18.37 -1.08
N ILE A 226 -17.10 -18.65 -1.16
CA ILE A 226 -16.12 -18.26 -0.15
C ILE A 226 -15.26 -17.15 -0.73
N SER A 227 -15.12 -16.07 -0.01
CA SER A 227 -14.26 -14.93 -0.34
C SER A 227 -13.19 -14.70 0.73
N VAL A 228 -12.16 -13.94 0.35
CA VAL A 228 -11.12 -13.44 1.24
C VAL A 228 -11.38 -11.95 1.42
N GLU A 229 -11.78 -11.58 2.62
CA GLU A 229 -12.24 -10.24 2.96
C GLU A 229 -11.17 -9.45 3.70
N PRO A 230 -10.97 -8.17 3.39
CA PRO A 230 -10.21 -7.26 4.22
C PRO A 230 -10.75 -7.24 5.66
N ASP A 231 -9.85 -7.31 6.63
CA ASP A 231 -10.20 -7.24 8.04
C ASP A 231 -9.31 -6.25 8.79
N LEU A 232 -9.87 -5.09 9.10
CA LEU A 232 -9.25 -4.14 10.00
C LEU A 232 -9.96 -4.19 11.34
N MET A 233 -9.42 -5.00 12.25
CA MET A 233 -9.95 -5.14 13.61
C MET A 233 -11.43 -5.60 13.64
N GLY A 234 -11.79 -6.58 12.80
CA GLY A 234 -13.15 -7.10 12.70
C GLY A 234 -14.09 -6.32 11.79
N VAL A 235 -13.58 -5.32 11.05
CA VAL A 235 -14.38 -4.48 10.15
C VAL A 235 -13.78 -4.51 8.76
N ASP A 236 -14.63 -4.69 7.75
CA ASP A 236 -14.23 -4.53 6.35
C ASP A 236 -14.24 -3.05 5.96
N PRO A 237 -13.08 -2.46 5.61
CA PRO A 237 -13.06 -1.09 5.12
C PRO A 237 -13.60 -0.94 3.69
N THR A 238 -13.80 -2.04 2.95
CA THR A 238 -14.27 -2.05 1.55
C THR A 238 -15.78 -2.21 1.40
N GLY A 239 -16.51 -2.32 2.51
CA GLY A 239 -17.98 -2.33 2.55
C GLY A 239 -18.59 -3.69 2.87
N ASP A 240 -19.92 -3.78 2.75
CA ASP A 240 -20.71 -4.94 3.20
C ASP A 240 -20.84 -6.06 2.15
N GLY A 241 -20.25 -5.88 0.97
CA GLY A 241 -20.34 -6.84 -0.14
C GLY A 241 -19.09 -7.72 -0.23
N PRO A 242 -19.17 -8.89 -0.88
CA PRO A 242 -18.04 -9.80 -0.98
C PRO A 242 -16.88 -9.18 -1.79
N PHE A 243 -15.68 -9.18 -1.21
CA PHE A 243 -14.47 -8.71 -1.86
C PHE A 243 -14.12 -9.52 -3.12
N SER A 244 -13.25 -8.94 -3.95
CA SER A 244 -12.96 -9.45 -5.30
C SER A 244 -12.29 -10.82 -5.34
N VAL A 245 -11.60 -11.23 -4.28
CA VAL A 245 -10.87 -12.51 -4.21
C VAL A 245 -11.82 -13.61 -3.72
N LYS A 246 -12.29 -14.45 -4.65
CA LYS A 246 -13.31 -15.49 -4.41
C LYS A 246 -12.76 -16.87 -4.76
N PRO A 247 -11.94 -17.49 -3.88
CA PRO A 247 -11.23 -18.73 -4.20
C PRO A 247 -12.16 -19.92 -4.49
N LEU A 248 -13.35 -19.98 -3.89
CA LEU A 248 -14.31 -21.08 -4.06
C LEU A 248 -15.70 -20.55 -4.41
N ILE A 249 -16.30 -21.11 -5.46
CA ILE A 249 -17.69 -20.81 -5.88
C ILE A 249 -18.40 -22.12 -6.27
N GLY A 250 -19.66 -22.28 -5.91
CA GLY A 250 -20.51 -23.39 -6.34
C GLY A 250 -21.91 -22.91 -6.72
N ASP A 251 -22.43 -23.40 -7.85
CA ASP A 251 -23.85 -23.27 -8.15
C ASP A 251 -24.65 -24.15 -7.18
N ILE A 252 -25.73 -23.62 -6.62
CA ILE A 252 -26.67 -24.43 -5.84
C ILE A 252 -27.70 -25.02 -6.84
N PRO A 253 -27.80 -26.35 -6.98
CA PRO A 253 -28.68 -26.96 -7.98
C PRO A 253 -30.16 -26.64 -7.77
N GLU A 254 -30.92 -26.61 -8.86
CA GLU A 254 -32.38 -26.68 -8.79
C GLU A 254 -32.79 -27.99 -8.12
N ASP A 255 -33.76 -27.93 -7.21
CA ASP A 255 -34.19 -29.05 -6.37
C ASP A 255 -33.04 -29.65 -5.53
N ALA A 256 -32.08 -28.82 -5.08
CA ALA A 256 -31.08 -29.26 -4.12
C ALA A 256 -31.76 -29.90 -2.90
N LEU A 257 -31.24 -31.06 -2.51
CA LEU A 257 -31.68 -31.82 -1.37
C LEU A 257 -30.91 -31.34 -0.14
N ASP A 258 -31.64 -31.15 0.95
CA ASP A 258 -31.02 -30.97 2.26
C ASP A 258 -30.12 -32.16 2.63
N HIS A 259 -29.17 -31.91 3.52
CA HIS A 259 -28.22 -32.90 4.05
C HIS A 259 -27.49 -33.71 2.97
N THR A 260 -27.26 -33.09 1.81
CA THR A 260 -26.47 -33.64 0.72
C THR A 260 -25.23 -32.78 0.52
N ASN A 261 -24.06 -33.42 0.39
CA ASN A 261 -22.83 -32.70 0.10
C ASN A 261 -22.78 -32.23 -1.36
N TYR A 262 -22.53 -30.93 -1.53
CA TYR A 262 -22.31 -30.25 -2.80
C TYR A 262 -20.91 -29.67 -2.85
N ASP A 263 -20.26 -29.77 -4.00
CA ASP A 263 -18.89 -29.30 -4.19
C ASP A 263 -18.86 -27.78 -4.46
N LEU A 264 -17.87 -27.12 -3.88
CA LEU A 264 -17.38 -25.81 -4.32
C LEU A 264 -16.23 -26.02 -5.30
N VAL A 265 -16.20 -25.20 -6.35
CA VAL A 265 -15.17 -25.25 -7.39
C VAL A 265 -14.14 -24.16 -7.13
N ALA A 266 -12.86 -24.54 -7.15
CA ALA A 266 -11.74 -23.61 -7.13
C ALA A 266 -11.80 -22.72 -8.38
N VAL A 267 -11.72 -21.40 -8.17
CA VAL A 267 -11.76 -20.43 -9.25
C VAL A 267 -10.35 -20.14 -9.71
N ASP A 268 -10.03 -20.51 -10.96
CA ASP A 268 -8.80 -20.07 -11.65
C ASP A 268 -8.95 -18.63 -12.15
N ALA A 269 -9.22 -17.72 -11.22
CA ALA A 269 -9.22 -16.29 -11.47
C ALA A 269 -7.82 -15.75 -11.19
N ALA A 270 -7.35 -14.86 -12.07
CA ALA A 270 -6.08 -14.21 -11.85
C ALA A 270 -6.16 -13.34 -10.58
N LEU A 271 -5.34 -13.66 -9.59
CA LEU A 271 -5.23 -12.89 -8.35
C LEU A 271 -4.75 -11.46 -8.64
N PRO A 272 -5.05 -10.52 -7.73
CA PRO A 272 -4.43 -9.20 -7.73
C PRO A 272 -2.90 -9.32 -7.85
N SER A 273 -2.33 -8.56 -8.76
CA SER A 273 -0.88 -8.53 -8.98
C SER A 273 -0.42 -7.18 -9.48
N GLY A 274 0.89 -6.98 -9.55
CA GLY A 274 1.43 -5.77 -10.14
C GLY A 274 2.94 -5.79 -10.35
N LEU A 275 3.43 -4.66 -10.84
CA LEU A 275 4.83 -4.38 -11.05
C LEU A 275 5.13 -2.96 -10.56
N ALA A 276 6.12 -2.82 -9.68
CA ALA A 276 6.71 -1.54 -9.34
C ALA A 276 8.03 -1.35 -10.09
N LEU A 277 8.21 -0.20 -10.73
CA LEU A 277 9.46 0.23 -11.33
C LEU A 277 9.93 1.50 -10.63
N VAL A 278 11.17 1.49 -10.18
CA VAL A 278 11.82 2.63 -9.54
C VAL A 278 12.80 3.24 -10.54
N SER A 279 12.76 4.56 -10.71
CA SER A 279 13.73 5.26 -11.55
C SER A 279 14.20 6.53 -10.87
N ARG A 280 15.45 6.92 -11.12
CA ARG A 280 15.95 8.23 -10.67
C ARG A 280 15.39 9.32 -11.56
N ASP A 281 14.93 10.40 -10.94
CA ASP A 281 14.43 11.52 -11.71
C ASP A 281 15.59 12.36 -12.26
N THR A 282 15.90 12.18 -13.54
CA THR A 282 16.95 12.96 -14.22
C THR A 282 16.59 14.44 -14.40
N MET A 283 15.31 14.82 -14.27
CA MET A 283 14.89 16.22 -14.42
C MET A 283 15.28 17.07 -13.21
N SER A 284 15.28 16.51 -11.99
CA SER A 284 15.80 17.22 -10.80
C SER A 284 17.30 17.47 -10.90
N PHE A 285 18.04 16.57 -11.57
CA PHE A 285 19.47 16.73 -11.81
C PHE A 285 19.78 17.91 -12.74
N MET A 286 19.01 18.09 -13.82
CA MET A 286 19.20 19.21 -14.76
C MET A 286 18.80 20.54 -14.15
N SER A 287 17.68 20.60 -13.42
CA SER A 287 17.29 21.80 -12.66
C SER A 287 18.33 22.17 -11.60
N ARG A 288 18.99 21.17 -10.99
CA ARG A 288 20.09 21.40 -10.04
C ARG A 288 21.32 21.99 -10.70
N ILE A 289 21.69 21.53 -11.91
CA ILE A 289 22.78 22.12 -12.67
C ILE A 289 22.49 23.59 -12.94
N GLU A 290 21.27 23.92 -13.37
CA GLU A 290 20.86 25.30 -13.65
C GLU A 290 20.90 26.19 -12.40
N GLU A 291 20.46 25.69 -11.24
CA GLU A 291 20.54 26.42 -9.97
C GLU A 291 21.99 26.64 -9.51
N LEU A 292 22.84 25.63 -9.67
CA LEU A 292 24.28 25.73 -9.36
C LEU A 292 24.98 26.72 -10.31
N GLU A 293 24.63 26.75 -11.59
CA GLU A 293 25.15 27.73 -12.56
C GLU A 293 24.81 29.16 -12.15
N VAL A 294 23.58 29.40 -11.67
CA VAL A 294 23.17 30.73 -11.16
C VAL A 294 23.98 31.12 -9.92
N GLN A 295 24.20 30.19 -8.98
CA GLN A 295 25.00 30.46 -7.77
C GLN A 295 26.46 30.75 -8.10
N VAL A 296 27.06 29.98 -9.02
CA VAL A 296 28.44 30.21 -9.48
C VAL A 296 28.56 31.57 -10.16
N SER A 297 27.61 31.94 -11.01
CA SER A 297 27.59 33.27 -11.64
C SER A 297 27.49 34.41 -10.62
N GLY A 298 26.71 34.23 -9.55
CA GLY A 298 26.65 35.19 -8.44
C GLY A 298 27.99 35.37 -7.73
N LEU A 299 28.69 34.27 -7.44
CA LEU A 299 30.02 34.30 -6.82
C LEU A 299 31.07 34.95 -7.73
N GLU A 300 31.05 34.68 -9.04
CA GLU A 300 31.95 35.33 -10.00
C GLU A 300 31.76 36.85 -10.04
N SER A 301 30.52 37.32 -9.95
CA SER A 301 30.22 38.76 -9.86
C SER A 301 30.77 39.38 -8.57
N GLU A 302 30.69 38.67 -7.44
CA GLU A 302 31.20 39.16 -6.16
C GLU A 302 32.73 39.23 -6.14
N VAL A 303 33.40 38.19 -6.67
CA VAL A 303 34.86 38.20 -6.85
C VAL A 303 35.30 39.37 -7.71
N THR A 304 34.61 39.62 -8.83
CA THR A 304 34.90 40.77 -9.70
C THR A 304 34.75 42.11 -8.96
N SER A 305 33.72 42.24 -8.11
CA SER A 305 33.54 43.45 -7.29
C SER A 305 34.69 43.65 -6.30
N LEU A 306 35.12 42.57 -5.64
CA LEU A 306 36.23 42.60 -4.68
C LEU A 306 37.56 42.94 -5.37
N GLU A 307 37.82 42.38 -6.56
CA GLU A 307 39.01 42.70 -7.36
C GLU A 307 39.07 44.21 -7.68
N ASN A 308 37.96 44.81 -8.08
CA ASN A 308 37.89 46.26 -8.33
C ASN A 308 38.12 47.10 -7.06
N GLU A 309 37.62 46.64 -5.91
CA GLU A 309 37.83 47.29 -4.62
C GLU A 309 39.32 47.24 -4.22
N VAL A 310 39.97 46.08 -4.39
CA VAL A 310 41.42 45.92 -4.15
C VAL A 310 42.23 46.85 -5.05
N VAL A 311 41.92 46.93 -6.35
CA VAL A 311 42.62 47.85 -7.28
C VAL A 311 42.46 49.31 -6.82
N THR A 312 41.27 49.69 -6.35
CA THR A 312 41.00 51.04 -5.85
C THR A 312 41.81 51.33 -4.58
N LEU A 313 41.86 50.38 -3.65
CA LEU A 313 42.64 50.48 -2.41
C LEU A 313 44.15 50.54 -2.70
N GLU A 314 44.64 49.76 -3.67
CA GLU A 314 46.03 49.83 -4.11
C GLU A 314 46.39 51.19 -4.71
N ALA A 315 45.49 51.80 -5.48
CA ALA A 315 45.68 53.15 -6.03
C ALA A 315 45.71 54.21 -4.92
N GLN A 316 44.81 54.13 -3.94
CA GLN A 316 44.79 55.01 -2.76
C GLN A 316 46.08 54.88 -1.94
N LEU A 317 46.61 53.66 -1.78
CA LEU A 317 47.87 53.43 -1.09
C LEU A 317 49.06 54.08 -1.81
N ARG A 318 49.09 54.03 -3.15
CA ARG A 318 50.15 54.68 -3.94
C ARG A 318 50.11 56.20 -3.82
N GLU A 319 48.93 56.81 -3.80
CA GLU A 319 48.79 58.26 -3.55
C GLU A 319 49.25 58.65 -2.14
N GLN A 320 49.09 57.75 -1.17
CA GLN A 320 49.52 57.96 0.21
C GLN A 320 51.04 57.83 0.38
N ASP A 321 51.70 56.94 -0.38
CA ASP A 321 53.17 56.81 -0.41
C ASP A 321 53.86 57.98 -1.13
N ASP A 322 53.18 58.67 -2.07
CA ASP A 322 53.69 59.85 -2.79
C ASP A 322 53.55 61.16 -1.95
N MET A 323 52.81 61.11 -0.84
CA MET A 323 52.78 62.15 0.18
C MET A 323 53.82 61.85 1.26
N ASP A 324 54.99 62.49 1.14
CA ASP A 324 56.14 62.41 2.05
C ASP A 324 55.75 62.66 3.53
N MET A 325 55.26 61.61 4.21
CA MET A 325 55.00 61.57 5.65
C MET A 325 55.91 60.54 6.31
N PRO A 326 56.41 60.83 7.53
CA PRO A 326 57.43 60.00 8.16
C PRO A 326 56.93 58.57 8.41
N MET A 327 57.69 57.60 7.89
CA MET A 327 57.43 56.17 7.99
C MET A 327 57.09 55.70 9.41
N VAL A 328 55.93 55.09 9.57
CA VAL A 328 55.64 54.12 10.64
C VAL A 328 55.66 52.73 9.98
N PRO A 329 56.40 51.74 10.49
CA PRO A 329 56.67 50.51 9.75
C PRO A 329 55.41 49.63 9.63
N LEU A 330 54.86 49.54 8.42
CA LEU A 330 53.71 48.70 8.01
C LEU A 330 54.06 47.19 7.90
N GLY A 331 54.97 46.70 8.74
CA GLY A 331 55.57 45.37 8.61
C GLY A 331 54.74 44.18 9.10
N SER A 332 53.63 44.37 9.82
CA SER A 332 52.93 43.26 10.48
C SER A 332 51.51 42.97 9.99
N TRP A 333 50.78 43.95 9.47
CA TRP A 333 49.36 43.77 9.13
C TRP A 333 49.14 43.11 7.76
N ARG A 334 50.03 43.37 6.79
CA ARG A 334 49.97 42.77 5.43
C ARG A 334 50.18 41.26 5.44
N ALA A 335 51.10 40.77 6.27
CA ALA A 335 51.33 39.34 6.45
C ALA A 335 50.15 38.67 7.18
N VAL A 336 49.57 39.34 8.18
CA VAL A 336 48.43 38.79 8.96
C VAL A 336 47.17 38.71 8.11
N ALA A 337 46.86 39.71 7.28
CA ALA A 337 45.68 39.70 6.41
C ALA A 337 45.77 38.65 5.29
N LEU A 338 46.95 38.52 4.66
CA LEU A 338 47.17 37.52 3.60
C LEU A 338 47.16 36.09 4.17
N VAL A 339 47.75 35.88 5.36
CA VAL A 339 47.72 34.60 6.05
C VAL A 339 46.30 34.25 6.52
N ALA A 340 45.52 35.22 7.00
CA ALA A 340 44.11 34.99 7.36
C ALA A 340 43.24 34.63 6.14
N PHE A 341 43.49 35.24 4.98
CA PHE A 341 42.77 34.95 3.73
C PHE A 341 43.13 33.56 3.16
N ILE A 342 44.42 33.22 3.13
CA ILE A 342 44.88 31.89 2.67
C ILE A 342 44.42 30.79 3.65
N LEU A 343 44.43 31.04 4.96
CA LEU A 343 43.88 30.11 5.95
C LEU A 343 42.36 29.97 5.81
N GLY A 344 41.62 31.04 5.49
CA GLY A 344 40.18 30.99 5.22
C GLY A 344 39.84 30.11 4.01
N LEU A 345 40.58 30.28 2.90
CA LEU A 345 40.42 29.46 1.69
C LEU A 345 40.83 28.00 1.93
N ALA A 346 41.95 27.76 2.62
CA ALA A 346 42.41 26.41 2.94
C ALA A 346 41.46 25.69 3.91
N LEU A 347 40.87 26.39 4.88
CA LEU A 347 39.88 25.84 5.81
C LEU A 347 38.57 25.54 5.08
N GLY A 348 38.14 26.40 4.14
CA GLY A 348 36.98 26.15 3.29
C GLY A 348 37.15 24.88 2.44
N VAL A 349 38.30 24.71 1.79
CA VAL A 349 38.61 23.51 0.98
C VAL A 349 38.80 22.27 1.86
N ALA A 350 39.39 22.38 3.05
CA ALA A 350 39.57 21.26 3.97
C ALA A 350 38.25 20.78 4.61
N ILE A 351 37.32 21.68 4.92
CA ILE A 351 35.98 21.33 5.40
C ILE A 351 35.17 20.60 4.32
N ILE A 352 35.36 20.97 3.05
CA ILE A 352 34.76 20.27 1.90
C ILE A 352 35.32 18.84 1.75
N TYR A 353 36.60 18.63 2.06
CA TYR A 353 37.26 17.32 1.91
C TYR A 353 37.11 16.38 3.12
N LEU A 354 36.91 16.91 4.34
CA LEU A 354 36.79 16.14 5.58
C LEU A 354 35.35 15.72 5.92
N ARG A 355 34.35 16.11 5.13
CA ARG A 355 32.93 15.70 5.27
C ARG A 355 32.49 14.63 4.25
N LYS A 356 33.42 14.01 3.53
CA LYS A 356 33.18 12.81 2.72
C LYS A 356 33.18 11.54 3.57
#